data_AF-A0A643EU56-F1
#
_entry.id   AF-A0A643EU56-F1
#
_cell.length_a   1.000
_cell.length_b   1.000
_cell.length_c   1.000
_cell.angle_alpha   90.00
_cell.angle_beta   90.00
_cell.angle_gamma   90.00
#
_symmetry.space_group_name_H-M   'P 1'
#
loop_
_entity.id
_entity.type
_entity.pdbx_description
1 polymer ?
#
loop_
_entity_poly.entity_id
_entity_poly.type
_entity_poly.pdbx_seq_one_letter_code
_entity_poly.pdbx_strand_id
1 'polypeptide(L)'
;MNIKKHSLSNNSSKHSLHKYVQSVAVLRSNQISATQPSEKTTWRAGVVYEAENGLARYVSYAQSFFPISVSEYVEDMNFSPMTGGQIEAGIRYQPPGTNMLFSAAVYQLDQNNIVTRTLADELTQIGQRRARGFELEAKAELTD
;
A
#
# COMPACT_ATOMS: atom_id res chain seq x y z
N MET A 1 -15.04 -1.25 21.77
CA MET A 1 -15.83 -0.26 21.02
C MET A 1 -16.69 -1.02 20.03
N ASN A 2 -18.01 -1.05 20.25
CA ASN A 2 -18.97 -1.87 19.49
C ASN A 2 -19.27 -1.23 18.14
N ILE A 3 -19.18 -2.02 17.06
CA ILE A 3 -19.52 -1.56 15.71
C ILE A 3 -20.78 -2.31 15.26
N LYS A 4 -21.91 -1.59 15.23
CA LYS A 4 -23.18 -2.05 14.65
C LYS A 4 -23.00 -2.22 13.14
N LYS A 5 -23.21 -3.43 12.62
CA LYS A 5 -23.43 -3.67 11.19
C LYS A 5 -24.92 -3.50 10.91
N HIS A 6 -25.30 -2.46 10.16
CA HIS A 6 -26.64 -2.39 9.59
C HIS A 6 -26.66 -3.15 8.27
N SER A 7 -27.47 -4.21 8.22
CA SER A 7 -27.89 -4.90 7.00
C SER A 7 -29.03 -4.09 6.37
N LEU A 8 -28.93 -3.80 5.07
CA LEU A 8 -30.08 -3.39 4.27
C LEU A 8 -30.13 -4.28 3.03
N SER A 9 -31.12 -5.16 3.03
CA SER A 9 -31.68 -5.81 1.85
C SER A 9 -32.50 -4.77 1.08
N ASN A 10 -32.33 -4.68 -0.25
CA ASN A 10 -33.50 -4.67 -1.12
C ASN A 10 -33.19 -5.01 -2.59
N ASN A 11 -34.09 -5.82 -3.16
CA ASN A 11 -34.12 -6.32 -4.53
C ASN A 11 -34.91 -5.36 -5.43
N SER A 12 -34.33 -4.85 -6.52
CA SER A 12 -35.09 -4.56 -7.76
C SER A 12 -34.17 -4.20 -8.93
N SER A 13 -34.40 -4.90 -10.05
CA SER A 13 -33.80 -4.72 -11.37
C SER A 13 -33.87 -3.27 -11.89
N LYS A 14 -32.74 -2.75 -12.38
CA LYS A 14 -32.62 -1.87 -13.56
C LYS A 14 -31.14 -1.60 -13.86
N HIS A 15 -30.77 -1.72 -15.14
CA HIS A 15 -29.44 -1.49 -15.74
C HIS A 15 -28.56 -0.50 -14.97
N SER A 16 -27.46 -0.98 -14.39
CA SER A 16 -26.50 -0.15 -13.65
C SER A 16 -25.20 -0.06 -14.43
N LEU A 17 -25.15 0.91 -15.35
CA LEU A 17 -23.94 1.30 -16.06
C LEU A 17 -22.88 1.80 -15.04
N HIS A 18 -21.74 1.11 -15.01
CA HIS A 18 -20.48 1.46 -14.32
C HIS A 18 -20.49 1.41 -12.79
N LYS A 19 -19.92 0.33 -12.22
CA LYS A 19 -19.52 0.27 -10.82
C LYS A 19 -18.19 1.00 -10.65
N TYR A 20 -18.21 2.13 -9.94
CA TYR A 20 -17.00 2.79 -9.44
C TYR A 20 -16.74 2.31 -8.01
N VAL A 21 -15.59 1.70 -7.77
CA VAL A 21 -15.13 1.39 -6.41
C VAL A 21 -13.99 2.35 -6.08
N GLN A 22 -14.28 3.35 -5.24
CA GLN A 22 -13.28 4.25 -4.69
C GLN A 22 -12.93 3.77 -3.28
N SER A 23 -11.71 3.28 -3.09
CA SER A 23 -11.23 2.86 -1.77
C SER A 23 -10.29 3.95 -1.22
N VAL A 24 -10.76 4.65 -0.18
CA VAL A 24 -9.95 5.58 0.62
C VAL A 24 -9.80 4.95 2.00
N ALA A 25 -8.56 4.72 2.42
CA ALA A 25 -8.28 4.19 3.75
C ALA A 25 -7.19 5.04 4.44
N VAL A 26 -7.55 5.66 5.55
CA VAL A 26 -6.62 6.41 6.40
C VAL A 26 -6.20 5.50 7.55
N LEU A 27 -4.91 5.16 7.67
CA LEU A 27 -4.41 4.47 8.85
C LEU A 27 -3.62 5.45 9.71
N ARG A 28 -3.95 5.47 11.01
CA ARG A 28 -3.14 6.12 12.05
C ARG A 28 -2.45 5.00 12.83
N SER A 29 -1.12 4.99 12.90
CA SER A 29 -0.38 4.12 13.82
C SER A 29 -0.12 4.88 15.12
N ASN A 30 -0.61 4.37 16.24
CA ASN A 30 -0.34 4.91 17.57
C ASN A 30 0.56 3.91 18.31
N GLN A 31 1.81 4.25 18.61
CA GLN A 31 2.68 3.51 19.53
C GLN A 31 3.33 4.54 20.46
N ILE A 32 3.19 4.31 21.77
CA ILE A 32 3.37 5.31 22.83
C ILE A 32 4.86 5.51 23.18
N SER A 33 5.22 6.80 23.33
CA SER A 33 6.35 7.43 24.06
C SER A 33 7.80 7.00 23.76
N ALA A 34 8.47 7.82 22.95
CA ALA A 34 9.88 8.21 23.11
C ALA A 34 10.07 9.59 22.44
N THR A 35 10.99 10.42 22.94
CA THR A 35 11.22 11.85 22.61
C THR A 35 11.58 12.19 21.14
N GLN A 36 11.40 11.25 20.20
CA GLN A 36 11.48 11.47 18.76
C GLN A 36 10.07 11.56 18.16
N PRO A 37 9.88 12.14 16.95
CA PRO A 37 8.57 12.15 16.29
C PRO A 37 8.09 10.71 16.08
N SER A 38 7.28 10.21 17.03
CA SER A 38 6.76 8.85 17.09
C SER A 38 5.50 8.66 16.24
N GLU A 39 4.99 9.74 15.65
CA GLU A 39 3.70 9.77 14.97
C GLU A 39 3.80 10.48 13.60
N LYS A 40 3.19 9.88 12.58
CA LYS A 40 2.97 10.49 11.27
C LYS A 40 1.63 10.03 10.71
N THR A 41 0.87 10.97 10.17
CA THR A 41 -0.34 10.62 9.40
C THR A 41 0.07 10.07 8.04
N THR A 42 -0.36 8.84 7.75
CA THR A 42 -0.20 8.22 6.43
C THR A 42 -1.56 8.00 5.78
N TRP A 43 -1.59 7.97 4.46
CA TRP A 43 -2.81 7.76 3.70
C TRP A 43 -2.55 6.88 2.49
N ARG A 44 -3.64 6.29 1.98
CA ARG A 44 -3.66 5.65 0.68
C ARG A 44 -4.95 6.01 -0.06
N ALA A 45 -4.83 6.10 -1.37
CA ALA A 45 -5.97 6.30 -2.25
C ALA A 45 -5.78 5.44 -3.50
N GLY A 46 -6.86 4.89 -4.00
CA GLY A 46 -6.86 4.15 -5.26
C GLY A 46 -8.19 4.25 -5.99
N VAL A 47 -8.12 4.07 -7.30
CA VAL A 47 -9.28 4.00 -8.18
C VAL A 47 -9.21 2.68 -8.92
N VAL A 48 -10.33 1.96 -8.94
CA VAL A 48 -10.49 0.72 -9.69
C VAL A 48 -11.68 0.86 -10.63
N TYR A 49 -11.48 0.39 -11.86
CA TYR A 49 -12.52 0.25 -12.87
C TYR A 49 -12.70 -1.23 -13.21
N GLU A 50 -13.91 -1.75 -13.02
CA GLU A 50 -14.27 -3.14 -13.33
C GLU A 50 -15.16 -3.19 -14.57
N ALA A 51 -14.73 -3.95 -15.59
CA ALA A 51 -15.52 -4.26 -16.77
C ALA A 51 -16.26 -5.59 -16.61
N GLU A 52 -17.39 -5.74 -17.30
CA GLU A 52 -18.25 -6.94 -17.23
C GLU A 52 -17.57 -8.20 -17.78
N ASN A 53 -16.52 -8.04 -18.58
CA ASN A 53 -15.73 -9.15 -19.12
C ASN A 53 -14.74 -9.75 -18.11
N GLY A 54 -14.72 -9.29 -16.85
CA GLY A 54 -13.79 -9.76 -15.83
C GLY A 54 -12.44 -9.04 -15.81
N LEU A 55 -12.27 -7.97 -16.61
CA LEU A 55 -11.10 -7.10 -16.56
C LEU A 55 -11.29 -5.98 -15.52
N ALA A 56 -10.36 -5.87 -14.58
CA ALA A 56 -10.25 -4.75 -13.66
C ALA A 56 -8.97 -3.97 -13.94
N ARG A 57 -9.05 -2.64 -13.97
CA ARG A 57 -7.91 -1.73 -14.09
C ARG A 57 -7.82 -0.87 -12.84
N TYR A 58 -6.62 -0.58 -12.37
CA TYR A 58 -6.45 0.24 -11.19
C TYR A 58 -5.23 1.14 -11.24
N VAL A 59 -5.32 2.21 -10.45
CA VAL A 59 -4.18 3.04 -10.04
C VAL A 59 -4.28 3.30 -8.55
N SER A 60 -3.17 3.27 -7.84
CA SER A 60 -3.13 3.50 -6.41
C SER A 60 -1.88 4.24 -5.97
N TYR A 61 -2.00 4.96 -4.86
CA TYR A 61 -0.90 5.55 -4.14
C TYR A 61 -1.02 5.24 -2.64
N ALA A 62 0.09 4.93 -1.99
CA ALA A 62 0.14 4.64 -0.57
C ALA A 62 1.39 5.23 0.10
N GLN A 63 1.23 5.70 1.33
CA GLN A 63 2.33 6.16 2.17
C GLN A 63 2.64 5.18 3.30
N SER A 64 3.89 5.15 3.72
CA SER A 64 4.36 4.42 4.90
C SER A 64 5.24 5.30 5.79
N PHE A 65 5.33 4.90 7.05
CA PHE A 65 6.11 5.56 8.09
C PHE A 65 6.69 4.49 9.00
N PHE A 66 7.98 4.59 9.27
CA PHE A 66 8.71 3.73 10.18
C PHE A 66 9.49 4.63 11.15
N PRO A 67 9.05 4.72 12.41
CA PRO A 67 9.83 5.43 13.42
C PRO A 67 11.14 4.68 13.63
N ILE A 68 12.26 5.40 13.60
CA ILE A 68 13.56 4.86 13.96
C ILE A 68 13.70 5.11 15.45
N SER A 69 14.01 4.08 16.24
CA SER A 69 14.42 4.23 17.63
C SER A 69 15.90 3.95 17.69
N VAL A 70 16.69 4.95 18.08
CA VAL A 70 18.13 4.79 18.35
C VAL A 70 18.25 4.53 19.85
N SER A 71 18.94 3.46 20.23
CA SER A 71 19.17 3.16 21.65
C SER A 71 19.97 4.29 22.31
N GLU A 72 19.76 4.51 23.61
CA GLU A 72 20.43 5.50 24.48
C GLU A 72 21.98 5.48 24.41
N TYR A 73 22.60 4.49 23.79
CA TYR A 73 24.05 4.37 23.65
C TYR A 73 24.69 5.29 22.60
N VAL A 74 23.89 6.06 21.85
CA VAL A 74 24.38 7.02 20.86
C VAL A 74 23.73 8.38 21.15
N GLU A 75 24.18 9.04 22.22
CA GLU A 75 23.55 10.22 22.85
C GLU A 75 23.33 11.45 21.93
N ASP A 76 23.82 11.46 20.69
CA ASP A 76 23.72 12.63 19.80
C ASP A 76 23.16 12.33 18.39
N MET A 77 22.61 11.15 18.13
CA MET A 77 22.07 10.80 16.80
C MET A 77 20.55 10.94 16.70
N ASN A 78 20.11 12.14 16.31
CA ASN A 78 18.72 12.39 15.93
C ASN A 78 18.47 11.98 14.47
N PHE A 79 18.02 10.74 14.26
CA PHE A 79 17.57 10.28 12.96
C PHE A 79 16.13 10.71 12.65
N SER A 80 15.90 11.23 11.45
CA SER A 80 14.55 11.53 10.97
C SER A 80 13.81 10.22 10.67
N PRO A 81 12.51 10.06 10.98
CA PRO A 81 11.83 8.81 10.67
C PRO A 81 11.91 8.39 9.20
N MET A 82 11.98 7.09 8.95
CA MET A 82 11.96 6.56 7.59
C MET A 82 10.54 6.66 7.03
N THR A 83 10.42 7.12 5.79
CA THR A 83 9.11 7.26 5.13
C THR A 83 9.12 6.59 3.78
N GLY A 84 7.97 6.08 3.35
CA GLY A 84 7.81 5.52 2.02
C GLY A 84 6.60 6.09 1.29
N GLY A 85 6.68 6.09 -0.04
CA GLY A 85 5.59 6.40 -0.94
C GLY A 85 5.63 5.47 -2.15
N GLN A 86 4.51 4.83 -2.45
CA GLN A 86 4.38 3.93 -3.59
C GLN A 86 3.27 4.44 -4.51
N ILE A 87 3.55 4.49 -5.81
CA ILE A 87 2.54 4.60 -6.86
C ILE A 87 2.54 3.32 -7.69
N GLU A 88 1.36 2.83 -8.02
CA GLU A 88 1.18 1.59 -8.78
C GLU A 88 0.01 1.72 -9.73
N ALA A 89 0.16 1.19 -10.93
CA ALA A 89 -0.91 1.04 -11.90
C ALA A 89 -0.90 -0.38 -12.44
N GLY A 90 -2.07 -1.00 -12.56
CA GLY A 90 -2.14 -2.39 -12.98
C GLY A 90 -3.50 -2.80 -13.51
N ILE A 91 -3.52 -4.05 -13.97
CA ILE A 91 -4.70 -4.74 -14.46
C ILE A 91 -4.80 -6.10 -13.79
N ARG A 92 -6.03 -6.55 -13.58
CA ARG A 92 -6.36 -7.91 -13.18
C ARG A 92 -7.40 -8.45 -14.14
N TYR A 93 -7.28 -9.71 -14.53
CA TYR A 93 -8.21 -10.34 -15.44
C TYR A 93 -8.60 -11.72 -14.92
N GLN A 94 -9.89 -11.91 -14.68
CA GLN A 94 -10.48 -13.20 -14.38
C GLN A 94 -11.48 -13.53 -15.49
N PRO A 95 -11.13 -14.42 -16.44
CA PRO A 95 -12.06 -14.81 -17.49
C PRO A 95 -13.37 -15.37 -16.89
N PRO A 96 -14.54 -14.93 -17.37
CA PRO A 96 -15.82 -15.40 -16.85
C PRO A 96 -15.95 -16.93 -16.94
N GLY A 97 -16.44 -17.55 -15.87
CA GLY A 97 -16.61 -19.00 -15.80
C GLY A 97 -15.31 -19.79 -15.56
N THR A 98 -14.21 -19.12 -15.19
CA THR A 98 -12.94 -19.77 -14.87
C THR A 98 -12.47 -19.45 -13.45
N ASN A 99 -11.67 -20.35 -12.88
CA ASN A 99 -10.91 -20.12 -11.65
C ASN A 99 -9.49 -19.62 -11.94
N MET A 100 -9.31 -18.93 -13.07
CA MET A 100 -8.04 -18.35 -13.48
C MET A 100 -7.98 -16.87 -13.13
N LEU A 101 -6.85 -16.41 -12.63
CA LEU A 101 -6.59 -15.00 -12.36
C LEU A 101 -5.23 -14.61 -12.93
N PHE A 102 -5.23 -13.57 -13.74
CA PHE A 102 -4.02 -12.95 -14.27
C PHE A 102 -3.90 -11.53 -13.71
N SER A 103 -2.68 -11.11 -13.40
CA SER A 103 -2.41 -9.72 -13.04
C SER A 103 -1.12 -9.22 -13.67
N ALA A 104 -1.12 -7.92 -13.96
CA ALA A 104 0.06 -7.21 -14.43
C ALA A 104 0.07 -5.81 -13.82
N ALA A 105 1.22 -5.36 -13.33
CA ALA A 105 1.35 -4.04 -12.72
C ALA A 105 2.70 -3.40 -13.03
N VAL A 106 2.74 -2.07 -12.98
CA VAL A 106 3.96 -1.27 -12.92
C VAL A 106 3.95 -0.45 -11.65
N TYR A 107 5.10 -0.30 -11.00
CA TYR A 107 5.20 0.40 -9.74
C TYR A 107 6.47 1.24 -9.62
N GLN A 108 6.38 2.26 -8.77
CA GLN A 108 7.53 2.98 -8.21
C GLN A 108 7.35 3.08 -6.71
N LEU A 109 8.38 2.69 -5.96
CA LEU A 109 8.50 2.85 -4.52
C LEU A 109 9.66 3.81 -4.21
N ASP A 110 9.35 4.88 -3.49
CA ASP A 110 10.30 5.84 -2.96
C ASP A 110 10.42 5.66 -1.45
N GLN A 111 11.63 5.49 -0.94
CA GLN A 111 11.95 5.38 0.48
C GLN A 111 12.94 6.49 0.86
N ASN A 112 12.63 7.26 1.89
CA ASN A 112 13.44 8.38 2.37
C ASN A 112 13.97 8.13 3.78
N ASN A 113 15.10 8.76 4.11
CA ASN A 113 15.74 8.72 5.42
C ASN A 113 16.14 7.30 5.86
N ILE A 114 16.67 6.53 4.91
CA ILE A 114 17.11 5.16 5.17
C ILE A 114 18.38 5.21 6.02
N VAL A 115 18.39 4.50 7.14
CA VAL A 115 19.59 4.35 7.97
C VAL A 115 20.50 3.29 7.35
N THR A 116 21.77 3.62 7.19
CA THR A 116 22.82 2.72 6.72
C THR A 116 24.08 2.88 7.57
N ARG A 117 25.08 2.03 7.36
CA ARG A 117 26.39 2.12 8.02
C ARG A 117 27.45 2.60 7.04
N THR A 118 28.31 3.52 7.48
CA THR A 118 29.50 3.93 6.72
C THR A 118 30.58 2.84 6.76
N LEU A 119 31.62 2.98 5.94
CA LEU A 119 32.79 2.09 5.99
C LEU A 119 33.55 2.17 7.33
N ALA A 120 33.33 3.23 8.11
CA ALA A 120 33.86 3.42 9.45
C ALA A 120 32.93 2.89 10.56
N ASP A 121 31.88 2.14 10.19
CA ASP A 121 30.86 1.56 11.08
C ASP A 121 29.96 2.59 11.81
N GLU A 122 29.91 3.83 11.32
CA GLU A 122 29.00 4.87 11.84
C GLU A 122 27.61 4.73 11.22
N LEU A 123 26.56 4.86 12.02
CA LEU A 123 25.19 4.94 11.51
C LEU A 123 24.99 6.28 10.81
N THR A 124 24.43 6.30 9.60
CA THR A 124 24.11 7.52 8.88
C THR A 124 22.79 7.38 8.14
N GLN A 125 22.11 8.49 7.89
CA GLN A 125 20.93 8.50 7.03
C GLN A 125 21.30 8.93 5.62
N ILE A 126 21.02 8.05 4.66
CA ILE A 126 21.06 8.40 3.24
C ILE A 126 19.73 9.00 2.82
N GLY A 127 19.77 9.83 1.78
CA GLY A 127 18.61 10.57 1.26
C GLY A 127 17.46 9.67 0.79
N GLN A 128 17.35 9.45 -0.52
CA GLN A 128 16.23 8.72 -1.11
C GLN A 128 16.72 7.49 -1.87
N ARG A 129 16.09 6.35 -1.62
CA ARG A 129 16.17 5.16 -2.47
C ARG A 129 14.90 5.02 -3.28
N ARG A 130 15.05 4.67 -4.55
CA ARG A 130 13.93 4.44 -5.46
C ARG A 130 14.02 3.05 -6.05
N ALA A 131 12.92 2.31 -5.99
CA ALA A 131 12.71 1.07 -6.72
C ALA A 131 11.61 1.26 -7.77
N ARG A 132 11.79 0.68 -8.96
CA ARG A 132 10.83 0.70 -10.06
C ARG A 132 10.79 -0.68 -10.68
N GLY A 133 9.61 -1.13 -11.09
CA GLY A 133 9.50 -2.44 -11.70
C GLY A 133 8.14 -2.68 -12.34
N PHE A 134 8.01 -3.89 -12.84
CA PHE A 134 6.77 -4.47 -13.30
C PHE A 134 6.60 -5.85 -12.65
N GLU A 135 5.35 -6.26 -12.47
CA GLU A 135 4.99 -7.56 -11.89
C GLU A 135 3.99 -8.24 -12.81
N LEU A 136 4.12 -9.56 -12.95
CA LEU A 136 3.20 -10.41 -13.68
C LEU A 136 2.88 -11.62 -12.80
N GLU A 137 1.60 -11.94 -12.64
CA GLU A 137 1.14 -13.08 -11.86
C GLU A 137 0.06 -13.83 -12.62
N ALA A 138 0.09 -15.16 -12.55
CA ALA A 138 -0.97 -16.03 -13.05
C ALA A 138 -1.27 -17.09 -11.99
N LYS A 139 -2.56 -17.27 -11.68
CA LYS A 139 -3.09 -18.30 -10.78
C LYS A 139 -4.17 -19.07 -11.52
N ALA A 140 -4.16 -20.39 -11.38
CA ALA A 140 -5.19 -21.27 -11.91
C ALA A 140 -5.34 -22.47 -10.98
N GLU A 141 -6.58 -22.87 -10.71
CA GLU A 141 -6.86 -24.16 -10.10
C GLU A 141 -6.96 -25.22 -11.19
N LEU A 142 -6.15 -26.28 -11.06
CA LEU A 142 -6.26 -27.47 -11.89
C LEU A 142 -7.06 -28.50 -11.09
N THR A 143 -8.26 -28.84 -11.55
CA THR A 143 -9.04 -29.97 -11.04
C THR A 143 -9.13 -31.02 -12.14
N ASP A 144 -8.98 -32.29 -11.75
CA ASP A 144 -9.29 -33.48 -12.55
C ASP A 144 -10.80 -33.76 -12.54
#